data_AF-A0AAV8E5U0-F1
#
_entry.id   AF-A0AAV8E5U0-F1
#
_cell.length_a   1.000
_cell.length_b   1.000
_cell.length_c   1.000
_cell.angle_alpha   90.00
_cell.angle_beta   90.00
_cell.angle_gamma   90.00
#
_symmetry.space_group_name_H-M   'P 1'
#
loop_
_entity.id
_entity.type
_entity.pdbx_description
1 polymer ?
#
loop_
_entity_poly.entity_id
_entity_poly.type
_entity_poly.pdbx_seq_one_letter_code
_entity_poly.pdbx_strand_id
1 'polypeptide(L)'
;MWRKLSKNNLFGYGKPDELGTVSSSVELYGKTGRGFVVQHIKFAENYRLYSRSHFVKAFEVAMLLIVYIAYGYTKGGATSFILITISSWFLVFSWLFAPYIFNPCGFEWQKIVEDFDDWIGWLMYKGGIGAKGDKSWEVWWEEEQAHIQTLRGRILETILSLRFLIFQYGIVYKLHVGGHNTSLGIYIFSWIALVIAAAIFKAFTISPKKHGKLPVIWRFLQMVIAISLVVGLILFVMLTTLTTPDLFAISLAFIATGWTMLSLAITWKRFVKLIGAWGSIREIARMYDAGMGLLIFVPVALLSWFPFISAFQSRFLFNQAFSRGLEISLILAGNKANVQS
;
A
#
# COMPACT_ATOMS: atom_id res chain seq x y z
N MET A 1 6.28 -17.41 -7.40
CA MET A 1 6.07 -15.95 -7.57
C MET A 1 6.62 -15.48 -8.91
N TRP A 2 7.88 -15.76 -9.24
CA TRP A 2 8.48 -15.47 -10.56
C TRP A 2 7.80 -16.16 -11.78
N ARG A 3 7.19 -17.35 -11.60
CA ARG A 3 6.38 -18.02 -12.65
C ARG A 3 5.04 -17.33 -12.98
N LYS A 4 4.54 -16.42 -12.13
CA LYS A 4 3.29 -15.68 -12.37
C LYS A 4 3.54 -14.36 -13.12
N LEU A 5 4.73 -13.78 -12.99
CA LEU A 5 5.15 -12.60 -13.74
C LEU A 5 5.53 -12.94 -15.19
N SER A 6 6.09 -14.13 -15.45
CA SER A 6 6.49 -14.49 -16.81
C SER A 6 5.35 -14.96 -17.73
N LYS A 7 4.14 -15.22 -17.20
CA LYS A 7 3.05 -15.78 -18.00
C LYS A 7 2.03 -14.76 -18.48
N ASN A 8 1.89 -13.59 -17.84
CA ASN A 8 0.77 -12.70 -18.15
C ASN A 8 1.08 -11.21 -18.38
N ASN A 9 2.29 -10.68 -18.21
CA ASN A 9 2.54 -9.25 -18.47
C ASN A 9 3.83 -9.04 -19.27
N LEU A 10 3.67 -9.04 -20.60
CA LEU A 10 4.18 -8.02 -21.54
C LEU A 10 3.83 -8.42 -22.99
N PHE A 11 3.72 -9.71 -23.30
CA PHE A 11 3.28 -10.24 -24.59
C PHE A 11 2.66 -11.63 -24.40
N GLY A 12 1.37 -11.78 -24.68
CA GLY A 12 0.67 -13.06 -24.60
C GLY A 12 0.77 -13.83 -25.92
N TYR A 13 1.28 -15.06 -25.90
CA TYR A 13 1.17 -16.02 -27.01
C TYR A 13 0.28 -17.18 -26.58
N GLY A 14 -0.87 -17.35 -27.25
CA GLY A 14 -1.72 -18.54 -27.17
C GLY A 14 -1.47 -19.46 -28.37
N LYS A 15 -1.40 -20.78 -28.14
CA LYS A 15 -1.36 -21.80 -29.21
C LYS A 15 -2.78 -22.04 -29.77
N PRO A 16 -2.93 -22.35 -31.06
CA PRO A 16 -4.22 -22.65 -31.67
C PRO A 16 -4.57 -24.13 -31.55
N ASP A 17 -5.81 -24.43 -31.14
CA ASP A 17 -6.44 -25.74 -31.33
C ASP A 17 -7.45 -25.62 -32.47
N GLU A 18 -7.46 -26.64 -33.33
CA GLU A 18 -8.17 -26.73 -34.60
C GLU A 18 -9.69 -26.95 -34.45
N LEU A 19 -10.38 -26.66 -35.55
CA LEU A 19 -11.76 -27.04 -35.95
C LEU A 19 -12.86 -26.01 -35.64
N GLY A 20 -13.36 -25.44 -36.73
CA GLY A 20 -14.35 -24.37 -36.75
C GLY A 20 -15.81 -24.83 -36.82
N THR A 21 -16.71 -23.87 -36.72
CA THR A 21 -17.76 -23.57 -37.71
C THR A 21 -18.53 -22.31 -37.30
N VAL A 22 -19.02 -21.62 -38.33
CA VAL A 22 -19.46 -20.23 -38.41
C VAL A 22 -20.87 -20.02 -37.82
N SER A 23 -21.08 -18.95 -37.05
CA SER A 23 -22.19 -17.97 -37.23
C SER A 23 -22.32 -17.02 -36.02
N SER A 24 -22.46 -15.71 -36.32
CA SER A 24 -22.69 -14.55 -35.43
C SER A 24 -21.49 -14.00 -34.65
N SER A 25 -20.58 -13.30 -35.35
CA SER A 25 -19.42 -12.64 -34.74
C SER A 25 -19.08 -11.32 -35.43
N VAL A 26 -19.29 -10.19 -34.76
CA VAL A 26 -18.35 -9.05 -34.78
C VAL A 26 -18.46 -8.31 -33.44
N GLU A 27 -17.68 -8.72 -32.44
CA GLU A 27 -16.96 -7.83 -31.48
C GLU A 27 -16.23 -8.55 -30.34
N LEU A 28 -16.04 -9.86 -30.42
CA LEU A 28 -15.01 -10.55 -29.66
C LEU A 28 -14.17 -11.37 -30.63
N TYR A 29 -12.85 -11.34 -30.46
CA TYR A 29 -11.77 -11.93 -31.28
C TYR A 29 -11.12 -11.00 -32.32
N GLY A 30 -9.96 -10.46 -31.90
CA GLY A 30 -8.72 -10.65 -32.65
C GLY A 30 -8.59 -9.95 -34.00
N LYS A 31 -8.47 -8.62 -33.99
CA LYS A 31 -7.64 -7.97 -35.02
C LYS A 31 -6.17 -8.14 -34.64
N THR A 32 -5.56 -9.19 -35.16
CA THR A 32 -4.12 -9.26 -35.40
C THR A 32 -3.80 -8.22 -36.47
N GLY A 33 -3.36 -7.04 -36.06
CA GLY A 33 -2.82 -6.00 -36.92
C GLY A 33 -1.60 -5.41 -36.22
N ARG A 34 -0.44 -5.45 -36.88
CA ARG A 34 0.80 -4.84 -36.40
C ARG A 34 0.54 -3.39 -35.98
N GLY A 35 0.54 -3.17 -34.67
CA GLY A 35 0.35 -1.88 -34.04
C GLY A 35 0.58 -2.08 -32.54
N PHE A 36 1.71 -1.58 -32.06
CA PHE A 36 1.98 -1.45 -30.64
C PHE A 36 0.99 -0.44 -30.07
N VAL A 37 -0.15 -0.92 -29.56
CA VAL A 37 -1.11 -0.06 -28.87
C VAL A 37 -0.75 -0.07 -27.40
N VAL A 38 -0.02 0.94 -26.97
CA VAL A 38 0.32 1.11 -25.54
C VAL A 38 -0.94 1.56 -24.84
N GLN A 39 -1.52 0.67 -24.06
CA GLN A 39 -2.77 0.92 -23.37
C GLN A 39 -2.49 1.52 -21.99
N HIS A 40 -3.26 2.56 -21.66
CA HIS A 40 -3.30 3.12 -20.31
C HIS A 40 -3.84 2.07 -19.32
N ILE A 41 -3.07 1.77 -18.27
CA ILE A 41 -3.49 0.91 -17.16
C ILE A 41 -4.10 1.79 -16.08
N LYS A 42 -5.33 1.46 -15.66
CA LYS A 42 -6.03 2.21 -14.61
C LYS A 42 -5.28 2.18 -13.28
N PHE A 43 -5.44 3.23 -12.48
CA PHE A 43 -4.84 3.31 -11.14
C PHE A 43 -5.15 2.09 -10.26
N ALA A 44 -6.41 1.65 -10.19
CA ALA A 44 -6.81 0.50 -9.37
C ALA A 44 -6.09 -0.80 -9.79
N GLU A 45 -5.89 -0.98 -11.10
CA GLU A 45 -5.18 -2.13 -11.64
C GLU A 45 -3.68 -2.06 -11.34
N ASN A 46 -3.05 -0.90 -11.56
CA ASN A 46 -1.66 -0.66 -11.16
C ASN A 46 -1.46 -0.89 -9.67
N TYR A 47 -2.37 -0.40 -8.82
CA TYR A 47 -2.32 -0.62 -7.38
C TYR A 47 -2.32 -2.10 -7.02
N ARG A 48 -3.22 -2.89 -7.61
CA ARG A 48 -3.29 -4.34 -7.36
C ARG A 48 -2.02 -5.08 -7.78
N LEU A 49 -1.39 -4.69 -8.88
CA LEU A 49 -0.18 -5.33 -9.40
C LEU A 49 1.07 -5.01 -8.56
N TYR A 50 1.20 -3.77 -8.08
CA TYR A 50 2.43 -3.26 -7.46
C TYR A 50 2.35 -3.09 -5.93
N SER A 51 1.16 -3.15 -5.32
CA SER A 51 0.96 -2.86 -3.89
C SER A 51 1.94 -3.61 -2.98
N ARG A 52 1.96 -4.95 -3.04
CA ARG A 52 2.77 -5.77 -2.13
C ARG A 52 4.26 -5.84 -2.48
N SER A 53 4.58 -5.76 -3.76
CA SER A 53 5.93 -5.95 -4.26
C SER A 53 6.76 -4.66 -4.19
N HIS A 54 6.14 -3.51 -4.46
CA HIS A 54 6.82 -2.22 -4.57
C HIS A 54 6.26 -1.20 -3.58
N PHE A 55 4.96 -0.91 -3.60
CA PHE A 55 4.42 0.25 -2.87
C PHE A 55 4.58 0.11 -1.35
N VAL A 56 4.14 -1.00 -0.77
CA VAL A 56 4.33 -1.31 0.65
C VAL A 56 5.80 -1.21 1.03
N LYS A 57 6.70 -1.74 0.19
CA LYS A 57 8.15 -1.73 0.47
C LYS A 57 8.76 -0.35 0.35
N ALA A 58 8.31 0.46 -0.59
CA ALA A 58 8.73 1.84 -0.72
C ALA A 58 8.27 2.67 0.49
N PHE A 59 7.04 2.48 0.97
CA PHE A 59 6.56 3.14 2.19
C PHE A 59 7.31 2.68 3.44
N GLU A 60 7.61 1.38 3.57
CA GLU A 60 8.46 0.87 4.65
C GLU A 60 9.83 1.56 4.63
N VAL A 61 10.51 1.64 3.48
CA VAL A 61 11.82 2.30 3.36
C VAL A 61 11.73 3.81 3.59
N ALA A 62 10.72 4.48 3.03
CA ALA A 62 10.50 5.92 3.20
C ALA A 62 10.36 6.28 4.69
N MET A 63 9.56 5.51 5.43
CA MET A 63 9.39 5.68 6.86
C MET A 63 10.72 5.57 7.61
N LEU A 64 11.59 4.63 7.23
CA LEU A 64 12.92 4.49 7.83
C LEU A 64 13.84 5.67 7.55
N LEU A 65 13.83 6.17 6.31
CA LEU A 65 14.61 7.35 5.95
C LEU A 65 14.14 8.58 6.73
N ILE A 66 12.83 8.74 6.92
CA ILE A 66 12.26 9.83 7.70
C ILE A 66 12.67 9.72 9.18
N VAL A 67 12.56 8.54 9.78
CA VAL A 67 13.03 8.31 11.17
C VAL A 67 14.54 8.56 11.30
N TYR A 68 15.31 8.16 10.28
CA TYR A 68 16.74 8.42 10.24
C TYR A 68 17.08 9.91 10.13
N ILE A 69 16.29 10.72 9.40
CA ILE A 69 16.43 12.20 9.43
C ILE A 69 16.11 12.75 10.82
N ALA A 70 14.99 12.30 11.41
CA ALA A 70 14.47 12.88 12.64
C ALA A 70 15.40 12.62 13.84
N TYR A 71 16.09 11.49 13.88
CA TYR A 71 16.88 11.05 15.05
C TYR A 71 18.35 10.72 14.76
N GLY A 72 18.77 10.73 13.50
CA GLY A 72 20.13 10.45 13.08
C GLY A 72 21.06 11.62 13.41
N TYR A 73 22.07 11.35 14.23
CA TYR A 73 23.14 12.31 14.48
C TYR A 73 24.20 12.19 13.38
N THR A 74 24.17 13.07 12.39
CA THR A 74 25.26 13.17 11.40
C THR A 74 26.23 14.26 11.85
N LYS A 75 27.48 13.87 12.15
CA LYS A 75 28.58 14.81 12.47
C LYS A 75 28.81 15.86 11.37
N GLY A 76 28.32 15.63 10.16
CA GLY A 76 28.36 16.56 9.01
C GLY A 76 27.03 17.26 8.68
N GLY A 77 26.04 17.24 9.57
CA GLY A 77 24.76 17.95 9.37
C GLY A 77 23.91 17.41 8.20
N ALA A 78 23.09 18.29 7.61
CA ALA A 78 22.10 17.94 6.58
C ALA A 78 22.72 17.44 5.26
N THR A 79 23.91 17.93 4.88
CA THR A 79 24.59 17.55 3.63
C THR A 79 25.06 16.10 3.66
N SER A 80 25.68 15.67 4.76
CA SER A 80 26.08 14.28 4.97
C SER A 80 24.89 13.33 4.94
N PHE A 81 23.76 13.73 5.54
CA PHE A 81 22.52 12.97 5.49
C PHE A 81 22.03 12.77 4.05
N ILE A 82 21.95 13.84 3.26
CA ILE A 82 21.46 13.79 1.88
C ILE A 82 22.35 12.87 1.05
N LEU A 83 23.67 13.02 1.14
CA LEU A 83 24.62 12.20 0.37
C LEU A 83 24.51 10.70 0.68
N ILE A 84 24.28 10.33 1.93
CA ILE A 84 24.17 8.92 2.34
C ILE A 84 22.82 8.33 1.90
N THR A 85 21.75 9.13 1.87
CA THR A 85 20.38 8.62 1.68
C THR A 85 19.79 8.85 0.30
N ILE A 86 20.43 9.64 -0.56
CA ILE A 86 19.91 9.98 -1.90
C ILE A 86 19.61 8.75 -2.75
N SER A 87 20.43 7.70 -2.68
CA SER A 87 20.20 6.44 -3.39
C SER A 87 18.96 5.70 -2.88
N SER A 88 18.70 5.76 -1.58
CA SER A 88 17.54 5.13 -0.94
C SER A 88 16.26 5.91 -1.22
N TRP A 89 16.32 7.25 -1.23
CA TRP A 89 15.21 8.09 -1.67
C TRP A 89 14.89 7.85 -3.14
N PHE A 90 15.91 7.75 -4.01
CA PHE A 90 15.71 7.40 -5.41
C PHE A 90 15.02 6.04 -5.58
N LEU A 91 15.41 5.03 -4.79
CA LEU A 91 14.72 3.74 -4.76
C LEU A 91 13.24 3.89 -4.40
N VAL A 92 12.93 4.63 -3.33
CA VAL A 92 11.54 4.91 -2.91
C VAL A 92 10.75 5.57 -4.04
N PHE A 93 11.27 6.63 -4.65
CA PHE A 93 10.61 7.32 -5.76
C PHE A 93 10.39 6.39 -6.96
N SER A 94 11.39 5.58 -7.31
CA SER A 94 11.28 4.64 -8.42
C SER A 94 10.18 3.58 -8.17
N TRP A 95 10.08 3.03 -6.96
CA TRP A 95 9.09 2.01 -6.65
C TRP A 95 7.67 2.55 -6.55
N LEU A 96 7.50 3.81 -6.11
CA LEU A 96 6.18 4.44 -6.05
C LEU A 96 5.71 4.94 -7.42
N PHE A 97 6.59 5.60 -8.19
CA PHE A 97 6.16 6.39 -9.33
C PHE A 97 6.51 5.81 -10.70
N ALA A 98 7.40 4.81 -10.79
CA ALA A 98 7.71 4.17 -12.09
C ALA A 98 6.45 3.61 -12.79
N PRO A 99 5.52 2.91 -12.11
CA PRO A 99 4.31 2.41 -12.77
C PRO A 99 3.48 3.51 -13.42
N TYR A 100 3.53 4.75 -12.93
CA TYR A 100 2.75 5.87 -13.46
C TYR A 100 3.51 6.65 -14.53
N ILE A 101 4.82 6.86 -14.34
CA ILE A 101 5.69 7.51 -15.33
C ILE A 101 5.74 6.72 -16.64
N PHE A 102 5.77 5.38 -16.54
CA PHE A 102 5.79 4.50 -17.71
C PHE A 102 4.41 4.09 -18.23
N ASN A 103 3.33 4.63 -17.66
CA ASN A 103 1.96 4.38 -18.11
C ASN A 103 1.52 5.47 -19.09
N PRO A 104 1.22 5.14 -20.36
CA PRO A 104 0.68 6.12 -21.31
C PRO A 104 -0.55 6.83 -20.75
N CYS A 105 -0.70 8.12 -21.05
CA CYS A 105 -1.75 8.97 -20.48
C CYS A 105 -1.78 8.98 -18.93
N GLY A 106 -0.70 8.54 -18.26
CA GLY A 106 -0.61 8.48 -16.80
C GLY A 106 -0.64 9.84 -16.10
N PHE A 107 -0.50 10.94 -16.86
CA PHE A 107 -0.66 12.31 -16.36
C PHE A 107 -1.70 13.10 -17.16
N GLU A 108 -2.65 12.42 -17.82
CA GLU A 108 -3.78 13.09 -18.47
C GLU A 108 -4.90 13.34 -17.46
N TRP A 109 -5.25 14.61 -17.21
CA TRP A 109 -6.20 14.99 -16.15
C TRP A 109 -7.54 14.24 -16.22
N GLN A 110 -8.15 14.14 -17.41
CA GLN A 110 -9.43 13.45 -17.57
C GLN A 110 -9.33 11.97 -17.17
N LYS A 111 -8.22 11.31 -17.51
CA LYS A 111 -7.96 9.91 -17.14
C LYS A 111 -7.69 9.74 -15.66
N ILE A 112 -6.99 10.67 -15.04
CA ILE A 112 -6.78 10.68 -13.60
C ILE A 112 -8.10 10.78 -12.83
N VAL A 113 -9.03 11.62 -13.28
CA VAL A 113 -10.36 11.73 -12.65
C VAL A 113 -11.14 10.42 -12.79
N GLU A 114 -11.19 9.83 -14.00
CA GLU A 114 -11.83 8.52 -14.23
C GLU A 114 -11.21 7.41 -13.36
N ASP A 115 -9.88 7.41 -13.22
CA ASP A 115 -9.12 6.46 -12.42
C ASP A 115 -9.38 6.60 -10.92
N PHE A 116 -9.60 7.83 -10.44
CA PHE A 116 -9.95 8.07 -9.05
C PHE A 116 -11.30 7.44 -8.71
N ASP A 117 -12.31 7.68 -9.55
CA ASP A 117 -13.65 7.15 -9.36
C ASP A 117 -13.67 5.61 -9.42
N ASP A 118 -12.93 5.02 -10.37
CA ASP A 118 -12.75 3.57 -10.48
C ASP A 118 -12.06 2.98 -9.23
N TRP A 119 -11.00 3.64 -8.75
CA TRP A 119 -10.26 3.20 -7.57
C TRP A 119 -11.09 3.29 -6.28
N ILE A 120 -11.78 4.42 -6.05
CA ILE A 120 -12.66 4.58 -4.89
C ILE A 120 -13.81 3.56 -4.95
N GLY A 121 -14.41 3.37 -6.12
CA GLY A 121 -15.44 2.36 -6.34
C GLY A 121 -14.96 0.95 -5.98
N TRP A 122 -13.79 0.54 -6.48
CA TRP A 122 -13.17 -0.75 -6.17
C TRP A 122 -12.84 -0.91 -4.68
N LEU A 123 -12.30 0.14 -4.05
CA LEU A 123 -11.91 0.15 -2.63
C LEU A 123 -13.11 -0.03 -1.70
N MET A 124 -14.24 0.60 -2.03
CA MET A 124 -15.44 0.63 -1.20
C MET A 124 -16.40 -0.54 -1.48
N TYR A 125 -16.25 -1.23 -2.61
CA TYR A 125 -17.14 -2.33 -2.98
C TYR A 125 -16.93 -3.58 -2.10
N LYS A 126 -17.89 -3.83 -1.20
CA LYS A 126 -17.97 -5.04 -0.37
C LYS A 126 -18.50 -6.19 -1.24
N GLY A 127 -17.63 -7.12 -1.61
CA GLY A 127 -17.92 -8.16 -2.60
C GLY A 127 -19.13 -9.03 -2.27
N GLY A 128 -19.79 -9.54 -3.31
CA GLY A 128 -20.84 -10.58 -3.23
C GLY A 128 -20.31 -11.98 -3.56
N ILE A 129 -21.18 -12.99 -3.53
CA ILE A 129 -20.83 -14.37 -3.91
C ILE A 129 -20.35 -14.36 -5.36
N GLY A 130 -19.11 -14.81 -5.61
CA GLY A 130 -18.50 -14.84 -6.95
C GLY A 130 -17.89 -13.51 -7.41
N ALA A 131 -17.80 -12.49 -6.55
CA ALA A 131 -17.06 -11.27 -6.86
C ALA A 131 -15.58 -11.58 -7.13
N LYS A 132 -15.01 -10.92 -8.14
CA LYS A 132 -13.61 -11.06 -8.53
C LYS A 132 -12.77 -9.94 -7.90
N GLY A 133 -11.47 -10.19 -7.68
CA GLY A 133 -10.54 -9.21 -7.09
C GLY A 133 -10.36 -7.93 -7.92
N ASP A 134 -10.65 -7.98 -9.23
CA ASP A 134 -10.63 -6.81 -10.11
C ASP A 134 -11.79 -5.82 -9.83
N LYS A 135 -12.85 -6.27 -9.15
CA LYS A 135 -14.04 -5.45 -8.82
C LYS A 135 -14.20 -5.16 -7.33
N SER A 136 -13.61 -5.98 -6.46
CA SER A 136 -13.71 -5.80 -5.01
C SER A 136 -12.34 -5.82 -4.35
N TRP A 137 -12.00 -4.74 -3.63
CA TRP A 137 -10.81 -4.69 -2.78
C TRP A 137 -10.81 -5.81 -1.75
N GLU A 138 -11.97 -6.16 -1.19
CA GLU A 138 -12.06 -7.21 -0.18
C GLU A 138 -11.64 -8.58 -0.71
N VAL A 139 -12.09 -8.93 -1.92
CA VAL A 139 -11.72 -10.20 -2.57
C VAL A 139 -10.24 -10.19 -2.94
N TRP A 140 -9.76 -9.10 -3.55
CA TRP A 140 -8.35 -8.95 -3.91
C TRP A 140 -7.43 -9.06 -2.69
N TRP A 141 -7.77 -8.40 -1.58
CA TRP A 141 -6.98 -8.44 -0.35
C TRP A 141 -6.87 -9.86 0.22
N GLU A 142 -7.96 -10.63 0.18
CA GLU A 142 -7.98 -12.03 0.62
C GLU A 142 -7.14 -12.93 -0.30
N GLU A 143 -7.22 -12.74 -1.62
CA GLU A 143 -6.43 -13.47 -2.62
C GLU A 143 -4.93 -13.17 -2.49
N GLU A 144 -4.58 -11.90 -2.32
CA GLU A 144 -3.21 -11.42 -2.21
C GLU A 144 -2.50 -11.95 -0.95
N GLN A 145 -3.27 -12.27 0.09
CA GLN A 145 -2.78 -12.81 1.36
C GLN A 145 -2.83 -14.33 1.46
N ALA A 146 -3.40 -15.02 0.47
CA ALA A 146 -3.59 -16.47 0.54
C ALA A 146 -2.28 -17.24 0.78
N HIS A 147 -1.15 -16.78 0.24
CA HIS A 147 0.15 -17.42 0.40
C HIS A 147 0.70 -17.38 1.84
N ILE A 148 0.31 -16.36 2.64
CA ILE A 148 0.71 -16.25 4.06
C ILE A 148 0.08 -17.38 4.88
N GLN A 149 -1.07 -17.91 4.46
CA GLN A 149 -1.79 -18.94 5.22
C GLN A 149 -1.14 -20.33 5.21
N THR A 150 -0.06 -20.50 4.46
CA THR A 150 0.80 -21.70 4.51
C THR A 150 1.66 -21.69 5.79
N LEU A 151 2.07 -22.85 6.29
CA LEU A 151 2.92 -22.93 7.49
C LEU A 151 4.22 -22.11 7.32
N ARG A 152 4.88 -22.26 6.17
CA ARG A 152 6.09 -21.50 5.83
C ARG A 152 5.81 -20.00 5.75
N GLY A 153 4.70 -19.62 5.09
CA GLY A 153 4.27 -18.22 4.99
C GLY A 153 4.04 -17.58 6.35
N ARG A 154 3.36 -18.27 7.28
CA ARG A 154 3.12 -17.76 8.64
C ARG A 154 4.40 -17.56 9.43
N ILE A 155 5.33 -18.52 9.37
CA ILE A 155 6.61 -18.42 10.08
C ILE A 155 7.42 -17.25 9.53
N LEU A 156 7.57 -17.16 8.20
CA LEU A 156 8.32 -16.09 7.55
C LEU A 156 7.69 -14.73 7.82
N GLU A 157 6.37 -14.59 7.70
CA GLU A 157 5.68 -13.32 7.94
C GLU A 157 5.79 -12.89 9.41
N THR A 158 5.75 -13.84 10.36
CA THR A 158 5.96 -13.55 11.78
C THR A 158 7.37 -13.02 12.01
N ILE A 159 8.40 -13.73 11.52
CA ILE A 159 9.81 -13.30 11.66
C ILE A 159 10.03 -11.94 11.00
N LEU A 160 9.49 -11.75 9.79
CA LEU A 160 9.59 -10.49 9.06
C LEU A 160 8.85 -9.36 9.77
N SER A 161 7.73 -9.63 10.43
CA SER A 161 6.97 -8.63 11.19
C SER A 161 7.68 -8.21 12.48
N LEU A 162 8.52 -9.07 13.07
CA LEU A 162 9.31 -8.71 14.25
C LEU A 162 10.23 -7.50 14.01
N ARG A 163 10.62 -7.24 12.76
CA ARG A 163 11.44 -6.06 12.41
C ARG A 163 10.78 -4.74 12.81
N PHE A 164 9.45 -4.68 12.78
CA PHE A 164 8.74 -3.47 13.16
C PHE A 164 8.74 -3.23 14.66
N LEU A 165 8.94 -4.28 15.47
CA LEU A 165 9.12 -4.13 16.92
C LEU A 165 10.43 -3.41 17.24
N ILE A 166 11.47 -3.70 16.46
CA ILE A 166 12.77 -3.01 16.55
C ILE A 166 12.60 -1.53 16.19
N PHE A 167 11.81 -1.22 15.16
CA PHE A 167 11.51 0.17 14.80
C PHE A 167 10.73 0.91 15.88
N GLN A 168 9.69 0.30 16.44
CA GLN A 168 8.93 0.87 17.54
C GLN A 168 9.83 1.10 18.77
N TYR A 169 10.67 0.12 19.11
CA TYR A 169 11.65 0.24 20.20
C TYR A 169 12.61 1.40 19.95
N GLY A 170 13.17 1.52 18.74
CA GLY A 170 14.11 2.58 18.39
C GLY A 170 13.52 3.99 18.50
N ILE A 171 12.26 4.16 18.08
CA ILE A 171 11.56 5.45 18.18
C ILE A 171 11.26 5.78 19.65
N VAL A 172 10.68 4.85 20.42
CA VAL A 172 10.38 5.04 21.85
C VAL A 172 11.65 5.29 22.67
N TYR A 173 12.76 4.64 22.33
CA TYR A 173 14.05 4.84 23.02
C TYR A 173 14.66 6.23 22.76
N LYS A 174 14.44 6.80 21.57
CA LYS A 174 14.92 8.14 21.22
C LYS A 174 14.02 9.25 21.75
N LEU A 175 12.72 8.98 21.88
CA LEU A 175 11.74 9.84 22.53
C LEU A 175 12.06 9.95 24.03
N HIS A 176 12.60 11.09 24.45
CA HIS A 176 12.90 11.41 25.86
C HIS A 176 11.62 11.70 26.68
N VAL A 177 10.58 10.90 26.52
CA VAL A 177 9.27 11.10 27.17
C VAL A 177 9.32 10.81 28.67
N GLY A 178 10.36 10.14 29.17
CA GLY A 178 10.50 9.74 30.58
C GLY A 178 11.78 10.19 31.29
N GLY A 179 12.54 11.15 30.76
CA GLY A 179 13.85 11.51 31.31
C GLY A 179 14.88 10.37 31.25
N HIS A 180 15.89 10.39 32.13
CA HIS A 180 17.07 9.50 32.12
C HIS A 180 16.79 7.99 32.35
N ASN A 181 15.55 7.60 32.67
CA ASN A 181 15.19 6.21 32.99
C ASN A 181 14.62 5.48 31.76
N THR A 182 15.51 5.01 30.90
CA THR A 182 15.22 4.20 29.70
C THR A 182 14.91 2.74 30.07
N SER A 183 13.83 2.52 30.84
CA SER A 183 13.44 1.16 31.22
C SER A 183 12.63 0.46 30.13
N LEU A 184 12.86 -0.83 29.96
CA LEU A 184 12.04 -1.78 29.18
C LEU A 184 10.54 -1.69 29.56
N GLY A 185 10.21 -1.17 30.75
CA GLY A 185 8.86 -0.86 31.19
C GLY A 185 8.13 0.20 30.36
N ILE A 186 8.80 1.25 29.89
CA ILE A 186 8.19 2.29 29.01
C ILE A 186 7.77 1.66 27.67
N TYR A 187 8.60 0.76 27.14
CA TYR A 187 8.29 0.00 25.94
C TYR A 187 7.07 -0.89 26.15
N ILE A 188 7.03 -1.70 27.22
CA ILE A 188 5.85 -2.54 27.56
C ILE A 188 4.59 -1.69 27.77
N PHE A 189 4.69 -0.51 28.40
CA PHE A 189 3.57 0.39 28.59
C PHE A 189 3.01 0.93 27.27
N SER A 190 3.86 1.17 26.26
CA SER A 190 3.42 1.56 24.91
C SER A 190 2.56 0.47 24.23
N TRP A 191 2.83 -0.81 24.51
CA TRP A 191 2.01 -1.93 24.03
C TRP A 191 0.64 -1.98 24.71
N ILE A 192 0.56 -1.65 25.99
CA ILE A 192 -0.71 -1.54 26.70
C ILE A 192 -1.55 -0.42 26.07
N ALA A 193 -0.95 0.73 25.76
CA ALA A 193 -1.64 1.82 25.06
C ALA A 193 -2.16 1.39 23.68
N LEU A 194 -1.42 0.55 22.96
CA LEU A 194 -1.85 0.00 21.67
C LEU A 194 -2.97 -1.03 21.79
N VAL A 195 -2.94 -1.88 22.81
CA VAL A 195 -4.04 -2.82 23.11
C VAL A 195 -5.31 -2.04 23.48
N ILE A 196 -5.16 -0.96 24.26
CA ILE A 196 -6.27 -0.05 24.59
C ILE A 196 -6.80 0.62 23.32
N ALA A 197 -5.92 1.14 22.45
CA ALA A 197 -6.32 1.74 21.17
C ALA A 197 -7.05 0.73 20.25
N ALA A 198 -6.58 -0.52 20.19
CA ALA A 198 -7.24 -1.59 19.44
C ALA A 198 -8.59 -2.00 20.04
N ALA A 199 -8.70 -2.04 21.38
CA ALA A 199 -9.95 -2.30 22.07
C ALA A 199 -10.98 -1.18 21.84
N ILE A 200 -10.52 0.07 21.86
CA ILE A 200 -11.31 1.26 21.50
C ILE A 200 -11.78 1.16 20.05
N PHE A 201 -10.88 0.89 19.11
CA PHE A 201 -11.26 0.71 17.71
C PHE A 201 -12.32 -0.38 17.54
N LYS A 202 -12.16 -1.51 18.23
CA LYS A 202 -13.17 -2.59 18.27
C LYS A 202 -14.51 -2.10 18.83
N ALA A 203 -14.51 -1.26 19.87
CA ALA A 203 -15.73 -0.65 20.40
C ALA A 203 -16.42 0.27 19.37
N PHE A 204 -15.66 0.97 18.53
CA PHE A 204 -16.19 1.79 17.43
C PHE A 204 -16.74 0.97 16.25
N THR A 205 -16.15 -0.19 15.94
CA THR A 205 -16.60 -1.02 14.81
C THR A 205 -17.78 -1.93 15.16
N ILE A 206 -18.00 -2.23 16.44
CA ILE A 206 -19.21 -2.94 16.87
C ILE A 206 -20.41 -2.01 16.64
N SER A 207 -21.31 -2.41 15.74
CA SER A 207 -22.63 -1.79 15.60
C SER A 207 -23.69 -2.73 16.18
N PRO A 208 -24.43 -2.35 17.23
CA PRO A 208 -25.52 -3.15 17.77
C PRO A 208 -26.59 -3.38 16.69
N LYS A 209 -27.19 -4.58 16.69
CA LYS A 209 -28.27 -4.93 15.74
C LYS A 209 -29.42 -3.91 15.83
N LYS A 210 -30.06 -3.63 14.68
CA LYS A 210 -31.00 -2.51 14.43
C LYS A 210 -32.32 -2.50 15.23
N HIS A 211 -32.52 -3.35 16.24
CA HIS A 211 -33.78 -3.43 16.97
C HIS A 211 -33.62 -2.96 18.43
N GLY A 212 -34.31 -1.88 18.80
CA GLY A 212 -34.37 -1.33 20.17
C GLY A 212 -33.66 0.01 20.38
N LYS A 213 -33.66 0.53 21.61
CA LYS A 213 -32.95 1.77 22.03
C LYS A 213 -31.43 1.59 22.18
N LEU A 214 -30.96 0.33 22.18
CA LEU A 214 -29.56 -0.07 22.36
C LEU A 214 -28.57 0.55 21.35
N PRO A 215 -28.90 0.71 20.04
CA PRO A 215 -28.01 1.34 19.08
C PRO A 215 -27.75 2.83 19.36
N VAL A 216 -28.73 3.56 19.91
CA VAL A 216 -28.57 4.99 20.24
C VAL A 216 -27.65 5.17 21.45
N ILE A 217 -27.85 4.38 22.51
CA ILE A 217 -26.99 4.39 23.71
C ILE A 217 -25.56 4.02 23.35
N TRP A 218 -25.37 3.02 22.48
CA TRP A 218 -24.03 2.63 22.03
C TRP A 218 -23.33 3.70 21.21
N ARG A 219 -24.04 4.39 20.30
CA ARG A 219 -23.48 5.52 19.55
C ARG A 219 -23.12 6.70 20.46
N PHE A 220 -23.93 6.96 21.49
CA PHE A 220 -23.61 7.95 22.51
C PHE A 220 -22.34 7.57 23.28
N LEU A 221 -22.21 6.31 23.71
CA LEU A 221 -21.01 5.81 24.38
C LEU A 221 -19.77 5.93 23.48
N GLN A 222 -19.90 5.58 22.18
CA GLN A 222 -18.84 5.79 21.19
C GLN A 222 -18.44 7.27 21.09
N MET A 223 -19.41 8.19 21.06
CA MET A 223 -19.14 9.63 21.05
C MET A 223 -18.40 10.09 22.31
N VAL A 224 -18.83 9.64 23.49
CA VAL A 224 -18.15 9.95 24.77
C VAL A 224 -16.72 9.42 24.76
N ILE A 225 -16.50 8.16 24.37
CA ILE A 225 -15.16 7.58 24.24
C ILE A 225 -14.30 8.38 23.25
N ALA A 226 -14.86 8.80 22.11
CA ALA A 226 -14.13 9.60 21.12
C ALA A 226 -13.69 10.95 21.71
N ILE A 227 -14.60 11.65 22.39
CA ILE A 227 -14.31 12.93 23.04
C ILE A 227 -13.26 12.73 24.13
N SER A 228 -13.40 11.70 24.98
CA SER A 228 -12.41 11.39 26.03
C SER A 228 -11.03 11.10 25.46
N LEU A 229 -10.93 10.46 24.29
CA LEU A 229 -9.65 10.22 23.62
C LEU A 229 -9.04 11.50 23.07
N VAL A 230 -9.85 12.37 22.46
CA VAL A 230 -9.37 13.66 21.96
C VAL A 230 -8.90 14.54 23.12
N VAL A 231 -9.68 14.62 24.20
CA VAL A 231 -9.30 15.36 25.41
C VAL A 231 -8.04 14.76 26.04
N GLY A 232 -7.95 13.44 26.15
CA GLY A 232 -6.78 12.74 26.65
C GLY A 232 -5.53 13.02 25.81
N LEU A 233 -5.65 13.04 24.48
CA LEU A 233 -4.56 13.37 23.57
C LEU A 233 -4.10 14.83 23.73
N ILE A 234 -5.05 15.78 23.81
CA ILE A 234 -4.74 17.21 24.03
C ILE A 234 -4.03 17.39 25.37
N LEU A 235 -4.53 16.79 26.45
CA LEU A 235 -3.90 16.84 27.77
C LEU A 235 -2.52 16.19 27.76
N PHE A 236 -2.36 15.05 27.08
CA PHE A 236 -1.06 14.39 26.93
C PHE A 236 -0.04 15.31 26.27
N VAL A 237 -0.40 15.98 25.18
CA VAL A 237 0.48 16.94 24.48
C VAL A 237 0.78 18.18 25.33
N MET A 238 -0.21 18.70 26.08
CA MET A 238 -0.02 19.89 26.93
C MET A 238 0.82 19.62 28.18
N LEU A 239 0.72 18.42 28.76
CA LEU A 239 1.44 18.03 29.98
C LEU A 239 2.86 17.51 29.71
N THR A 240 3.18 17.18 28.46
CA THR A 240 4.50 16.69 28.06
C THR A 240 5.27 17.77 27.29
N THR A 241 6.58 17.81 27.47
CA THR A 241 7.46 18.76 26.75
C THR A 241 7.81 18.24 25.35
N LEU A 242 6.80 17.86 24.56
CA LEU A 242 7.00 17.29 23.22
C LEU A 242 7.33 18.39 22.21
N THR A 243 8.37 18.17 21.41
CA THR A 243 8.70 19.05 20.29
C THR A 243 7.91 18.66 19.03
N THR A 244 7.81 19.56 18.04
CA THR A 244 7.15 19.27 16.75
C THR A 244 7.72 18.01 16.05
N PRO A 245 9.04 17.78 16.01
CA PRO A 245 9.62 16.53 15.51
C PRO A 245 9.18 15.29 16.29
N ASP A 246 9.01 15.39 17.62
CA ASP A 246 8.56 14.28 18.45
C ASP A 246 7.11 13.89 18.12
N LEU A 247 6.23 14.87 17.90
CA LEU A 247 4.85 14.61 17.47
C LEU A 247 4.82 13.88 16.11
N PHE A 248 5.67 14.30 15.18
CA PHE A 248 5.77 13.66 13.88
C PHE A 248 6.29 12.22 13.99
N ALA A 249 7.32 11.99 14.79
CA ALA A 249 7.85 10.65 15.02
C ALA A 249 6.87 9.72 15.74
N ILE A 250 6.11 10.23 16.72
CA ILE A 250 5.05 9.48 17.39
C ILE A 250 3.99 9.04 16.35
N SER A 251 3.60 9.92 15.42
CA SER A 251 2.64 9.55 14.38
C SER A 251 3.18 8.44 13.46
N LEU A 252 4.44 8.50 13.07
CA LEU A 252 5.10 7.42 12.31
C LEU A 252 5.17 6.12 13.09
N ALA A 253 5.46 6.18 14.40
CA ALA A 253 5.48 5.01 15.26
C ALA A 253 4.10 4.34 15.34
N PHE A 254 3.02 5.13 15.43
CA PHE A 254 1.65 4.60 15.38
C PHE A 254 1.36 3.91 14.04
N ILE A 255 1.75 4.51 12.92
CA ILE A 255 1.57 3.90 11.59
C ILE A 255 2.33 2.57 11.50
N ALA A 256 3.61 2.55 11.91
CA ALA A 256 4.44 1.35 11.93
C ALA A 256 3.85 0.25 12.83
N THR A 257 3.35 0.64 14.00
CA THR A 257 2.82 -0.33 14.95
C THR A 257 1.48 -0.90 14.50
N GLY A 258 0.58 -0.07 13.96
CA GLY A 258 -0.66 -0.56 13.37
C GLY A 258 -0.40 -1.48 12.17
N TRP A 259 0.63 -1.20 11.36
CA TRP A 259 1.07 -2.10 10.29
C TRP A 259 1.56 -3.44 10.84
N THR A 260 2.33 -3.43 11.92
CA THR A 260 2.76 -4.66 12.63
C THR A 260 1.57 -5.48 13.10
N MET A 261 0.61 -4.83 13.78
CA MET A 261 -0.58 -5.48 14.30
C MET A 261 -1.40 -6.09 13.15
N LEU A 262 -1.50 -5.38 12.02
CA LEU A 262 -2.15 -5.87 10.82
C LEU A 262 -1.46 -7.13 10.27
N SER A 263 -0.14 -7.11 10.09
CA SER A 263 0.64 -8.25 9.59
C SER A 263 0.55 -9.48 10.51
N LEU A 264 0.60 -9.28 11.82
CA LEU A 264 0.40 -10.35 12.80
C LEU A 264 -1.04 -10.89 12.75
N ALA A 265 -2.03 -10.01 12.64
CA ALA A 265 -3.43 -10.41 12.54
C ALA A 265 -3.73 -11.22 11.27
N ILE A 266 -3.11 -10.87 10.14
CA ILE A 266 -3.19 -11.63 8.88
C ILE A 266 -2.57 -13.01 9.04
N THR A 267 -1.40 -13.08 9.67
CA THR A 267 -0.68 -14.34 9.94
C THR A 267 -1.52 -15.29 10.80
N TRP A 268 -2.09 -14.78 11.88
CA TRP A 268 -2.89 -15.53 12.86
C TRP A 268 -4.41 -15.42 12.62
N LYS A 269 -4.80 -15.26 11.34
CA LYS A 269 -6.19 -15.09 10.89
C LYS A 269 -7.20 -16.04 11.53
N ARG A 270 -6.84 -17.31 11.75
CA ARG A 270 -7.74 -18.30 12.40
C ARG A 270 -8.12 -17.86 13.82
N PHE A 271 -7.15 -17.46 14.64
CA PHE A 271 -7.38 -16.98 15.99
C PHE A 271 -8.17 -15.67 16.00
N VAL A 272 -7.81 -14.76 15.10
CA VAL A 272 -8.51 -13.47 14.95
C VAL A 272 -9.98 -13.65 14.57
N LYS A 273 -10.29 -14.61 13.69
CA LYS A 273 -11.67 -14.95 13.33
C LYS A 273 -12.42 -15.54 14.53
N LEU A 274 -11.76 -16.37 15.33
CA LEU A 274 -12.35 -16.97 16.53
C LEU A 274 -12.77 -15.93 17.57
N ILE A 275 -12.00 -14.85 17.76
CA ILE A 275 -12.37 -13.72 18.64
C ILE A 275 -13.31 -12.69 17.99
N GLY A 276 -13.78 -12.96 16.77
CA GLY A 276 -14.71 -12.09 16.02
C GLY A 276 -14.13 -10.76 15.53
N ALA A 277 -12.81 -10.59 15.53
CA ALA A 277 -12.17 -9.30 15.21
C ALA A 277 -11.83 -9.11 13.71
N TRP A 278 -12.00 -10.17 12.89
CA TRP A 278 -11.59 -10.14 11.48
C TRP A 278 -12.24 -9.02 10.66
N GLY A 279 -13.51 -8.71 10.92
CA GLY A 279 -14.20 -7.60 10.26
C GLY A 279 -13.53 -6.25 10.54
N SER A 280 -13.11 -6.01 11.78
CA SER A 280 -12.40 -4.77 12.16
C SER A 280 -11.03 -4.68 11.49
N ILE A 281 -10.28 -5.78 11.47
CA ILE A 281 -8.95 -5.84 10.84
C ILE A 281 -9.04 -5.61 9.34
N ARG A 282 -10.09 -6.09 8.69
CA ARG A 282 -10.35 -5.80 7.29
C ARG A 282 -10.62 -4.31 7.04
N GLU A 283 -11.37 -3.65 7.89
CA GLU A 283 -11.59 -2.19 7.77
C GLU A 283 -10.29 -1.42 8.01
N ILE A 284 -9.47 -1.81 9.00
CA ILE A 284 -8.14 -1.20 9.23
C ILE A 284 -7.25 -1.39 8.00
N ALA A 285 -7.18 -2.61 7.45
CA ALA A 285 -6.44 -2.89 6.23
C ALA A 285 -6.88 -1.99 5.07
N ARG A 286 -8.20 -1.81 4.89
CA ARG A 286 -8.75 -0.92 3.87
C ARG A 286 -8.29 0.51 4.08
N MET A 287 -8.24 1.00 5.32
CA MET A 287 -7.74 2.35 5.63
C MET A 287 -6.26 2.50 5.30
N TYR A 288 -5.43 1.49 5.57
CA TYR A 288 -4.02 1.49 5.19
C TYR A 288 -3.84 1.54 3.66
N ASP A 289 -4.57 0.70 2.93
CA ASP A 289 -4.52 0.73 1.45
C ASP A 289 -5.10 2.03 0.87
N ALA A 290 -6.15 2.58 1.48
CA ALA A 290 -6.71 3.88 1.11
C ALA A 290 -5.66 4.99 1.29
N GLY A 291 -4.99 5.01 2.44
CA GLY A 291 -3.95 5.98 2.75
C GLY A 291 -2.76 5.87 1.82
N MET A 292 -2.24 4.66 1.60
CA MET A 292 -1.15 4.41 0.66
C MET A 292 -1.52 4.81 -0.77
N GLY A 293 -2.71 4.41 -1.23
CA GLY A 293 -3.21 4.79 -2.55
C GLY A 293 -3.36 6.30 -2.71
N LEU A 294 -3.90 7.00 -1.70
CA LEU A 294 -4.03 8.46 -1.72
C LEU A 294 -2.67 9.17 -1.74
N LEU A 295 -1.70 8.69 -0.95
CA LEU A 295 -0.34 9.23 -0.92
C LEU A 295 0.38 9.10 -2.27
N ILE A 296 0.06 8.06 -3.05
CA ILE A 296 0.57 7.89 -4.42
C ILE A 296 -0.23 8.76 -5.41
N PHE A 297 -1.56 8.74 -5.28
CA PHE A 297 -2.48 9.37 -6.22
C PHE A 297 -2.35 10.90 -6.20
N VAL A 298 -2.25 11.53 -5.03
CA VAL A 298 -2.23 12.99 -4.90
C VAL A 298 -1.05 13.63 -5.67
N PRO A 299 0.20 13.17 -5.52
CA PRO A 299 1.30 13.68 -6.33
C PRO A 299 1.08 13.49 -7.84
N VAL A 300 0.55 12.34 -8.26
CA VAL A 300 0.26 12.06 -9.68
C VAL A 300 -0.81 13.03 -10.22
N ALA A 301 -1.89 13.24 -9.45
CA ALA A 301 -2.95 14.17 -9.80
C ALA A 301 -2.46 15.62 -9.89
N LEU A 302 -1.64 16.06 -8.92
CA LEU A 302 -1.04 17.39 -8.95
C LEU A 302 -0.14 17.59 -10.16
N LEU A 303 0.65 16.57 -10.53
CA LEU A 303 1.49 16.61 -11.73
C LEU A 303 0.66 16.62 -13.02
N SER A 304 -0.47 15.90 -13.06
CA SER A 304 -1.37 15.86 -14.22
C SER A 304 -2.07 17.19 -14.51
N TRP A 305 -2.17 18.08 -13.52
CA TRP A 305 -2.69 19.42 -13.70
C TRP A 305 -1.83 20.27 -14.66
N PHE A 306 -0.54 19.95 -14.75
CA PHE A 306 0.39 20.69 -15.61
C PHE A 306 0.44 20.07 -17.01
N PRO A 307 -0.01 20.78 -18.06
CA PRO A 307 -0.08 20.23 -19.41
C PRO A 307 1.31 19.90 -20.01
N PHE A 308 2.38 20.49 -19.49
CA PHE A 308 3.73 20.16 -19.94
C PHE A 308 4.19 18.76 -19.48
N ILE A 309 3.66 18.24 -18.36
CA ILE A 309 4.05 16.93 -17.82
C ILE A 309 3.56 15.81 -18.73
N SER A 310 2.31 15.87 -19.19
CA SER A 310 1.75 14.88 -20.12
C SER A 310 2.46 14.92 -21.48
N ALA A 311 2.82 16.12 -21.97
CA ALA A 311 3.61 16.29 -23.18
C ALA A 311 5.05 15.74 -23.01
N PHE A 312 5.69 15.99 -21.88
CA PHE A 312 7.01 15.46 -21.54
C PHE A 312 6.97 13.94 -21.47
N GLN A 313 6.00 13.36 -20.76
CA GLN A 313 5.83 11.91 -20.65
C GLN A 313 5.66 11.26 -22.03
N SER A 314 4.80 11.81 -22.87
CA SER A 314 4.56 11.27 -24.22
C SER A 314 5.83 11.32 -25.07
N ARG A 315 6.57 12.43 -25.02
CA ARG A 315 7.86 12.54 -25.72
C ARG A 315 8.90 11.60 -25.15
N PHE A 316 8.91 11.37 -23.85
CA PHE A 316 9.84 10.45 -23.19
C PHE A 316 9.55 8.99 -23.57
N LEU A 317 8.28 8.57 -23.55
CA LEU A 317 7.86 7.21 -23.85
C LEU A 317 7.87 6.86 -25.34
N PHE A 318 7.64 7.85 -26.22
CA PHE A 318 7.51 7.62 -27.66
C PHE A 318 8.62 8.26 -28.48
N ASN A 319 9.74 8.65 -27.85
CA ASN A 319 10.90 9.12 -28.59
C ASN A 319 11.43 8.02 -29.51
N GLN A 320 11.83 8.36 -30.74
CA GLN A 320 12.42 7.43 -31.71
C GLN A 320 13.60 6.64 -31.12
N ALA A 321 14.38 7.25 -30.22
CA ALA A 321 15.48 6.59 -29.52
C ALA A 321 15.02 5.48 -28.55
N PHE A 322 13.91 5.70 -27.83
CA PHE A 322 13.35 4.71 -26.90
C PHE A 322 12.65 3.58 -27.67
N SER A 323 11.90 3.92 -28.73
CA SER A 323 11.25 2.94 -29.61
C SER A 323 12.27 1.98 -30.27
N ARG A 324 13.40 2.51 -30.76
CA ARG A 324 14.50 1.67 -31.29
C ARG A 324 15.15 0.79 -30.21
N GLY A 325 15.34 1.33 -28.99
CA GLY A 325 15.89 0.57 -27.86
C GLY A 325 14.99 -0.60 -27.44
N LEU A 326 13.67 -0.39 -27.41
CA LEU A 326 12.69 -1.43 -27.13
C LEU A 326 12.68 -2.51 -28.20
N GLU A 327 12.69 -2.14 -29.49
CA GLU A 327 12.74 -3.08 -30.61
C GLU A 327 13.99 -3.97 -30.56
N ILE A 328 15.16 -3.39 -30.29
CA ILE A 328 16.41 -4.14 -30.10
C ILE A 328 16.34 -5.09 -28.89
N SER A 329 15.79 -4.62 -27.76
CA SER A 329 15.64 -5.45 -26.56
C SER A 329 14.71 -6.65 -26.77
N LEU A 330 13.64 -6.46 -27.55
CA LEU A 330 12.68 -7.49 -27.89
C LEU A 330 13.28 -8.53 -28.85
N ILE A 331 14.04 -8.09 -29.85
CA ILE A 331 14.80 -8.96 -30.75
C ILE A 331 15.81 -9.79 -29.95
N LEU A 332 16.56 -9.17 -29.03
CA LEU A 332 17.53 -9.87 -28.18
C LEU A 332 16.88 -10.85 -27.20
N ALA A 333 15.73 -10.50 -26.62
CA ALA A 333 14.98 -11.39 -25.73
C ALA A 333 14.36 -12.58 -26.48
N GLY A 334 13.81 -12.35 -27.68
CA GLY A 334 13.31 -13.40 -28.57
C GLY A 334 14.42 -14.33 -29.06
N ASN A 335 15.60 -13.79 -29.37
CA ASN A 335 16.74 -14.61 -29.80
C ASN A 335 17.31 -15.44 -28.64
N LYS A 336 17.34 -14.92 -27.40
CA LYS A 336 17.71 -15.71 -26.20
C LYS A 336 16.74 -16.84 -25.90
N ALA A 337 15.45 -16.65 -26.14
CA ALA A 337 14.45 -17.71 -25.96
C ALA A 337 14.62 -18.87 -26.96
N ASN A 338 15.01 -18.57 -28.20
CA ASN A 338 15.28 -19.57 -29.23
C ASN A 338 16.62 -20.30 -29.07
N VAL A 339 17.59 -19.71 -28.37
CA VAL A 339 18.90 -20.36 -28.07
C VAL A 339 18.82 -21.27 -26.83
N GLN A 340 17.78 -21.13 -26.01
CA GLN A 340 17.54 -21.94 -24.81
C GLN A 340 16.41 -22.98 -24.95
N SER A 341 15.82 -23.10 -26.15
CA SER A 341 14.95 -24.22 -26.57
C SER A 341 15.76 -25.20 -27.41
#